data_AF-A0A6M3IUP9-F1
#
_entry.id   AF-A0A6M3IUP9-F1
#
_cell.length_a   1.000
_cell.length_b   1.000
_cell.length_c   1.000
_cell.angle_alpha   90.00
_cell.angle_beta   90.00
_cell.angle_gamma   90.00
#
_symmetry.space_group_name_H-M   'P 1'
#
loop_
_entity.id
_entity.type
_entity.pdbx_description
1 polymer ?
#
loop_
_entity_poly.entity_id
_entity_poly.type
_entity_poly.pdbx_seq_one_letter_code
_entity_poly.pdbx_strand_id
1 'polypeptide(L)' 'MIKKKSSDEKIHIDLTGPDGSAYFLLGVAKRLSIQLGKDWDNINRRMKSGNYNNLVIVLEEEFGDHIILYK' A
#
# COMPACT_ATOMS: atom_id res chain seq x y z
N MET A 1 -0.44 -26.37 13.09
CA MET A 1 -0.23 -25.15 13.91
C MET A 1 -0.62 -23.94 13.08
N ILE A 2 -1.70 -23.24 13.44
CA ILE A 2 -2.02 -21.94 12.84
C ILE A 2 -1.19 -20.89 13.59
N LYS A 3 -0.21 -20.26 12.92
CA LYS A 3 0.52 -19.13 13.49
C LYS A 3 -0.32 -17.87 13.33
N LYS A 4 -0.52 -17.13 14.42
CA LYS A 4 -1.08 -15.78 14.37
C LYS A 4 -0.03 -14.91 13.66
N LYS A 5 -0.39 -14.30 12.52
CA LYS A 5 0.53 -13.41 11.79
C LYS A 5 0.91 -12.28 12.75
N SER A 6 2.21 -12.13 13.03
CA SER A 6 2.71 -11.02 13.85
C SER A 6 2.38 -9.71 13.16
N SER A 7 1.93 -8.73 13.93
CA SER A 7 1.58 -7.39 13.47
C SER A 7 2.76 -6.61 12.86
N ASP A 8 4.00 -7.08 13.11
CA ASP A 8 5.23 -6.37 12.76
C ASP A 8 5.81 -6.71 11.38
N GLU A 9 5.20 -7.64 10.63
CA GLU A 9 5.71 -8.00 9.30
C GLU A 9 5.27 -6.98 8.25
N LYS A 10 6.21 -6.16 7.79
CA LYS A 10 5.98 -5.20 6.70
C LYS A 10 5.55 -5.93 5.42
N ILE A 11 4.74 -5.27 4.59
CA ILE A 11 4.33 -5.79 3.29
C ILE A 11 5.44 -5.51 2.27
N HIS A 12 6.02 -6.57 1.71
CA HIS A 12 6.99 -6.48 0.63
C HIS A 12 6.26 -6.37 -0.71
N ILE A 13 6.59 -5.37 -1.51
CA ILE A 13 5.95 -5.09 -2.80
C ILE A 13 7.04 -4.94 -3.86
N ASP A 14 7.05 -5.81 -4.85
CA ASP A 14 7.93 -5.70 -6.02
C ASP A 14 7.25 -4.90 -7.14
N LEU A 15 7.73 -3.69 -7.39
CA LEU A 15 7.19 -2.79 -8.40
C LEU A 15 7.50 -3.24 -9.84
N THR A 16 8.46 -4.15 -10.03
CA THR A 16 8.80 -4.72 -11.34
C THR A 16 7.95 -5.94 -11.69
N GLY A 17 7.36 -6.56 -10.67
CA GLY A 17 6.51 -7.73 -10.78
C GLY A 17 5.01 -7.43 -10.86
N PRO A 18 4.16 -8.47 -10.73
CA PRO A 18 2.69 -8.32 -10.72
C PRO A 18 2.16 -7.38 -9.63
N ASP A 19 2.89 -7.28 -8.52
CA ASP A 19 2.57 -6.44 -7.37
C ASP A 19 2.75 -4.94 -7.67
N GLY A 20 3.52 -4.61 -8.71
CA GLY A 20 3.68 -3.26 -9.22
C GLY A 20 2.45 -2.71 -9.94
N SER A 21 1.41 -3.50 -10.20
CA SER A 21 0.22 -2.96 -10.87
C SER A 21 -0.51 -1.92 -10.00
N ALA A 22 -1.04 -0.87 -10.63
CA ALA A 22 -1.77 0.17 -9.90
C ALA A 22 -2.96 -0.38 -9.10
N TYR A 23 -3.61 -1.41 -9.64
CA TYR A 23 -4.72 -2.10 -8.97
C TYR A 23 -4.27 -2.79 -7.67
N PHE A 24 -3.12 -3.46 -7.69
CA PHE A 24 -2.57 -4.11 -6.50
C PHE A 24 -2.22 -3.09 -5.42
N LEU A 25 -1.51 -2.01 -5.79
CA LEU A 25 -1.12 -0.94 -4.85
C LEU A 25 -2.33 -0.29 -4.18
N LEU A 26 -3.40 0.00 -4.93
CA LEU A 26 -4.66 0.51 -4.39
C LEU A 26 -5.33 -0.50 -3.43
N GLY A 27 -5.28 -1.80 -3.76
CA GLY A 27 -5.80 -2.85 -2.90
C GLY A 27 -5.06 -2.94 -1.56
N VAL A 28 -3.73 -2.85 -1.59
CA VAL A 28 -2.89 -2.82 -0.38
C VAL A 28 -3.21 -1.58 0.47
N ALA A 29 -3.23 -0.39 -0.15
CA ALA A 29 -3.56 0.85 0.54
C ALA A 29 -4.95 0.80 1.19
N LYS A 30 -5.95 0.23 0.51
CA LYS A 30 -7.29 0.04 1.07
C LYS A 30 -7.27 -0.86 2.29
N ARG A 31 -6.56 -1.99 2.22
CA ARG A 31 -6.44 -2.92 3.34
C ARG A 31 -5.78 -2.26 4.54
N LEU A 32 -4.66 -1.56 4.33
CA LEU A 32 -3.94 -0.86 5.38
C LEU A 32 -4.75 0.29 5.97
N SER A 33 -5.51 1.03 5.14
CA SER A 33 -6.39 2.10 5.62
C SER A 33 -7.41 1.56 6.63
N ILE A 34 -8.04 0.43 6.33
CA ILE A 34 -9.00 -0.24 7.24
C ILE A 34 -8.29 -0.73 8.51
N GLN A 35 -7.11 -1.33 8.40
CA GLN A 35 -6.36 -1.86 9.54
C GLN A 35 -5.87 -0.76 10.49
N LEU A 36 -5.54 0.42 9.97
CA LEU A 36 -4.97 1.55 10.72
C LEU A 36 -6.01 2.63 11.05
N GLY A 37 -7.26 2.48 10.61
CA GLY A 37 -8.31 3.48 10.82
C GLY A 37 -8.11 4.79 10.05
N LYS A 38 -7.44 4.75 8.89
CA LYS A 38 -7.23 5.91 8.01
C LYS A 38 -8.40 6.13 7.07
N ASP A 39 -8.60 7.38 6.64
CA ASP A 39 -9.61 7.76 5.64
C ASP A 39 -9.21 7.26 4.24
N TRP A 40 -9.72 6.08 3.89
CA TRP A 40 -9.49 5.46 2.59
C TRP A 40 -9.96 6.34 1.43
N ASP A 41 -11.08 7.04 1.54
CA ASP A 41 -11.65 7.77 0.41
C ASP A 41 -10.78 8.98 0.05
N ASN A 42 -10.25 9.68 1.07
CA ASN A 42 -9.26 10.73 0.86
C ASN A 42 -7.97 10.21 0.21
N ILE A 43 -7.41 9.12 0.75
CA ILE A 43 -6.17 8.52 0.27
C ILE A 43 -6.32 8.01 -1.17
N ASN A 44 -7.40 7.29 -1.46
CA ASN A 44 -7.73 6.77 -2.79
C ASN A 44 -7.84 7.91 -3.83
N ARG A 45 -8.46 9.04 -3.45
CA ARG A 45 -8.52 10.22 -4.32
C ARG A 45 -7.13 10.80 -4.60
N ARG A 46 -6.27 10.94 -3.57
CA ARG A 46 -4.88 11.42 -3.74
C ARG A 46 -4.07 10.47 -4.62
N MET A 47 -4.14 9.17 -4.37
CA MET A 47 -3.47 8.12 -5.16
C MET A 47 -3.87 8.16 -6.64
N LYS A 48 -5.14 8.46 -6.95
CA LYS A 48 -5.68 8.53 -8.31
C LYS A 48 -5.60 9.91 -8.98
N SER A 49 -5.11 10.93 -8.27
CA SER A 49 -5.07 12.31 -8.79
C SER A 49 -3.96 12.58 -9.81
N GLY A 50 -3.02 11.64 -9.97
CA GLY A 50 -1.89 11.76 -10.88
C GLY A 50 -1.57 10.47 -11.63
N ASN A 51 -0.33 10.36 -12.08
CA ASN A 51 0.17 9.18 -12.78
C ASN A 51 0.63 8.08 -11.81
N TYR A 52 1.23 7.03 -12.34
CA TYR A 52 1.75 5.92 -11.54
C TYR A 52 2.80 6.34 -10.49
N ASN A 53 3.66 7.33 -10.79
CA ASN A 53 4.62 7.81 -9.79
C ASN A 53 3.91 8.49 -8.62
N ASN A 54 2.87 9.28 -8.88
CA ASN A 54 2.03 9.86 -7.82
C ASN A 54 1.38 8.77 -6.95
N LEU A 55 0.89 7.69 -7.57
CA LEU A 55 0.33 6.55 -6.85
C LEU A 55 1.34 5.94 -5.85
N VAL A 56 2.58 5.72 -6.30
CA VAL A 56 3.65 5.15 -5.47
C VAL A 56 4.05 6.12 -4.35
N ILE A 57 4.20 7.42 -4.65
CA ILE A 57 4.54 8.45 -3.67
C ILE A 57 3.48 8.51 -2.56
N VAL A 58 2.19 8.61 -2.91
CA VAL A 58 1.13 8.68 -1.90
C VAL A 58 1.04 7.39 -1.09
N LEU A 59 1.31 6.23 -1.70
CA LEU A 59 1.38 4.96 -0.97
C LEU A 59 2.51 4.98 0.08
N GLU A 60 3.71 5.43 -0.31
CA GLU A 60 4.86 5.53 0.59
C GLU A 60 4.66 6.58 1.69
N GLU A 61 4.12 7.75 1.36
CA GLU A 61 3.77 8.80 2.33
C GLU A 61 2.80 8.29 3.41
N GLU A 62 1.78 7.54 3.01
CA GLU A 62 0.73 7.09 3.93
C GLU A 62 1.09 5.81 4.69
N PHE A 63 1.92 4.94 4.10
CA PHE A 63 2.11 3.57 4.58
C PHE A 63 3.57 3.09 4.59
N GLY A 64 4.56 3.96 4.37
CA GLY A 64 5.99 3.61 4.34
C GLY A 64 6.48 2.87 5.59
N ASP A 65 5.88 3.13 6.76
CA ASP A 65 6.19 2.40 7.99
C ASP A 65 5.74 0.93 7.97
N HIS A 66 4.78 0.60 7.10
CA HIS A 66 4.12 -0.72 7.02
C HIS A 66 4.47 -1.49 5.75
N ILE A 67 5.21 -0.89 4.81
CA ILE A 67 5.57 -1.50 3.53
C ILE A 67 7.07 -1.39 3.25
N ILE A 68 7.57 -2.23 2.35
CA ILE A 68 8.89 -2.12 1.74
C ILE A 68 8.69 -2.26 0.23
N LEU A 69 9.14 -1.26 -0.54
CA LEU A 69 9.05 -1.24 -1.99
C LEU A 69 10.38 -1.69 -2.61
N TYR A 70 10.32 -2.58 -3.59
CA TYR A 70 11.46 -3.00 -4.42
C TYR A 70 11.24 -2.50 -5.84
N LYS A 71 12.33 -2.14 -6.54
CA LYS A 71 12.31 -1.58 -7.88
C LYS A 71 13.44 -2.18 -8.72
#